data_AF-A0A7S0Y8Q5-F1
#
_entry.id   AF-A0A7S0Y8Q5-F1
#
_cell.length_a   1.000
_cell.length_b   1.000
_cell.length_c   1.000
_cell.angle_alpha   90.00
_cell.angle_beta   90.00
_cell.angle_gamma   90.00
#
_symmetry.space_group_name_H-M   'P 1'
#
loop_
_entity.id
_entity.type
_entity.pdbx_description
1 polymer ?
#
loop_
_entity_poly.entity_id
_entity_poly.type
_entity_poly.pdbx_seq_one_letter_code
_entity_poly.pdbx_strand_id
1 'polypeptide(L)'
;ALSTWTYSSWAMIAHHTCHGGYNRVDAGKRFKSRNFALGLVNRFIDWLDWMQPEAWNVEHNRLHHYSLNEGRDPDLVQRNLAFLREGKVPMIAKYAVVFFFLPIWKWFYYAPNTYKELKI
;
A
#
# COMPACT_ATOMS: atom_id res chain seq x y z
N ALA A 1 13.66 -14.76 7.06
CA ALA A 1 14.45 -14.04 6.04
C ALA A 1 13.57 -13.44 4.93
N LEU A 2 12.78 -14.25 4.20
CA LEU A 2 11.94 -13.75 3.09
C LEU A 2 10.81 -12.79 3.51
N SER A 3 10.14 -13.06 4.64
CA SER A 3 9.12 -12.16 5.19
C SER A 3 9.73 -10.82 5.58
N THR A 4 10.79 -10.83 6.40
CA THR A 4 11.54 -9.64 6.81
C THR A 4 12.02 -8.82 5.61
N TRP A 5 12.57 -9.47 4.57
CA TRP A 5 12.98 -8.80 3.33
C TRP A 5 11.81 -8.07 2.67
N THR A 6 10.65 -8.71 2.54
CA THR A 6 9.48 -8.12 1.88
C THR A 6 8.96 -6.90 2.66
N TYR A 7 8.89 -7.01 3.99
CA TYR A 7 8.48 -5.89 4.86
C TYR A 7 9.49 -4.75 4.82
N SER A 8 10.79 -5.04 4.93
CA SER A 8 11.83 -4.01 4.86
C SER A 8 11.92 -3.36 3.48
N SER A 9 11.79 -4.14 2.40
CA SER A 9 11.77 -3.61 1.03
C SER A 9 10.60 -2.65 0.83
N TRP A 10 9.43 -2.99 1.38
CA TRP A 10 8.28 -2.08 1.39
C TRP A 10 8.55 -0.83 2.22
N ALA A 11 8.73 -1.00 3.53
CA ALA A 11 8.73 0.08 4.50
C ALA A 11 9.94 1.01 4.33
N MET A 12 11.10 0.48 3.95
CA MET A 12 12.35 1.24 3.91
C MET A 12 12.69 1.74 2.52
N ILE A 13 12.35 1.02 1.44
CA ILE A 13 12.77 1.37 0.08
C ILE A 13 11.61 1.90 -0.75
N ALA A 14 10.64 1.05 -1.06
CA ALA A 14 9.59 1.38 -2.03
C ALA A 14 8.71 2.53 -1.55
N HIS A 15 8.26 2.51 -0.30
CA HIS A 15 7.43 3.56 0.29
C HIS A 15 8.08 4.95 0.16
N HIS A 16 9.32 5.09 0.66
CA HIS A 16 10.09 6.34 0.58
C HIS A 16 10.38 6.74 -0.87
N THR A 17 10.71 5.78 -1.73
CA THR A 17 11.00 6.04 -3.14
C THR A 17 9.77 6.55 -3.87
N CYS A 18 8.61 5.93 -3.66
CA CYS A 18 7.34 6.31 -4.29
C CYS A 18 6.82 7.67 -3.78
N HIS A 19 7.11 8.04 -2.53
CA HIS A 19 6.91 9.41 -2.04
C HIS A 19 7.90 10.44 -2.62
N GLY A 20 8.96 9.97 -3.28
CA GLY A 20 10.00 10.84 -3.82
C GLY A 20 11.02 11.30 -2.80
N GLY A 21 11.16 10.61 -1.66
CA GLY A 21 12.15 10.92 -0.62
C GLY A 21 13.59 11.00 -1.15
N TYR A 22 13.91 10.25 -2.21
CA TYR A 22 15.22 10.27 -2.85
C TYR A 22 15.30 11.12 -4.13
N ASN A 23 14.23 11.84 -4.50
CA ASN A 23 14.20 12.62 -5.74
C ASN A 23 15.30 13.69 -5.80
N ARG A 24 15.69 14.25 -4.66
CA ARG A 24 16.64 15.38 -4.55
C ARG A 24 18.02 15.01 -4.00
N VAL A 25 18.34 13.73 -3.90
CA VAL A 25 19.67 13.25 -3.48
C VAL A 25 20.31 12.41 -4.58
N ASP A 26 21.62 12.19 -4.49
CA ASP A 26 22.36 11.32 -5.41
C ASP A 26 22.20 9.83 -5.05
N ALA A 27 20.98 9.33 -5.18
CA ALA A 27 20.65 7.91 -4.99
C ALA A 27 20.65 7.13 -6.33
N GLY A 28 20.95 7.76 -7.46
CA GLY A 28 20.80 7.16 -8.79
C GLY A 28 19.36 7.18 -9.34
N LYS A 29 19.22 6.88 -10.64
CA LYS A 29 17.94 7.02 -11.38
C LYS A 29 16.86 6.04 -10.93
N ARG A 30 17.26 4.87 -10.44
CA ARG A 30 16.38 3.78 -9.98
C ARG A 30 15.48 4.21 -8.82
N PHE A 31 16.02 4.97 -7.87
CA PHE A 31 15.29 5.39 -6.66
C PHE A 31 14.59 6.75 -6.83
N LYS A 32 14.30 7.16 -8.07
CA LYS A 32 13.44 8.33 -8.33
C LYS A 32 11.99 7.84 -8.44
N SER A 33 11.06 8.50 -7.77
CA SER A 33 9.62 8.21 -7.80
C SER A 33 9.04 8.07 -9.22
N ARG A 34 9.61 8.78 -10.20
CA ARG A 34 9.19 8.75 -11.61
C ARG A 34 9.82 7.64 -12.45
N ASN A 35 10.65 6.78 -11.86
CA ASN A 35 11.34 5.68 -12.54
C ASN A 35 11.17 4.35 -11.81
N PHE A 36 11.16 4.37 -10.47
CA PHE A 36 11.13 3.18 -9.62
C PHE A 36 9.98 2.26 -10.00
N ALA A 37 10.31 1.02 -10.37
CA ALA A 37 9.36 -0.04 -10.66
C ALA A 37 8.35 0.25 -11.78
N LEU A 38 8.57 1.30 -12.58
CA LEU A 38 7.76 1.65 -13.73
C LEU A 38 8.25 0.92 -14.98
N GLY A 39 7.34 0.18 -15.63
CA GLY A 39 7.64 -0.64 -16.79
C GLY A 39 8.12 -2.06 -16.45
N LEU A 40 8.09 -2.95 -17.44
CA LEU A 40 8.23 -4.39 -17.21
C LEU A 40 9.55 -4.78 -16.53
N VAL A 41 10.68 -4.26 -17.00
CA VAL A 41 12.01 -4.62 -16.45
C VAL A 41 12.17 -4.09 -15.03
N ASN A 42 11.90 -2.80 -14.81
CA ASN A 42 12.00 -2.18 -13.50
C ASN A 42 11.03 -2.82 -12.51
N ARG A 43 9.86 -3.28 -12.95
CA ARG A 43 8.93 -4.01 -12.10
C ARG A 43 9.58 -5.22 -11.44
N PHE A 44 10.31 -6.04 -12.19
CA PHE A 44 10.95 -7.23 -11.63
C PHE A 44 12.20 -6.91 -10.81
N ILE A 45 13.01 -5.93 -11.25
CA ILE A 45 14.29 -5.62 -10.61
C ILE A 45 14.09 -4.77 -9.35
N ASP A 46 13.17 -3.81 -9.40
CA ASP A 46 12.93 -2.85 -8.33
C ASP A 46 11.90 -3.33 -7.32
N TRP A 47 10.85 -4.03 -7.79
CA TRP A 47 9.66 -4.25 -6.99
C TRP A 47 8.83 -5.48 -7.43
N LEU A 48 9.37 -6.67 -7.19
CA LEU A 48 8.65 -7.92 -7.42
C LEU A 48 7.65 -8.21 -6.30
N ASP A 49 6.55 -7.46 -6.30
CA ASP A 49 5.47 -7.56 -5.31
C ASP A 49 4.09 -7.56 -6.01
N TRP A 50 3.01 -7.71 -5.27
CA TRP A 50 1.63 -7.66 -5.79
C TRP A 50 1.13 -6.23 -6.00
N MET A 51 1.62 -5.28 -5.19
CA MET A 51 1.14 -3.91 -5.23
C MET A 51 1.81 -3.12 -6.37
N GLN A 52 1.05 -2.40 -7.19
CA GLN A 52 1.56 -1.56 -8.28
C GLN A 52 1.91 -0.16 -7.78
N PRO A 53 3.18 0.31 -7.86
CA PRO A 53 3.57 1.67 -7.50
C PRO A 53 2.76 2.75 -8.21
N GLU A 54 2.37 2.52 -9.46
CA GLU A 54 1.50 3.42 -10.22
C GLU A 54 0.13 3.57 -9.55
N ALA A 55 -0.47 2.44 -9.15
CA ALA A 55 -1.76 2.41 -8.48
C ALA A 55 -1.69 3.02 -7.07
N TRP A 56 -0.66 2.63 -6.33
CA TRP A 56 -0.37 3.17 -5.01
C TRP A 56 -0.13 4.69 -5.05
N ASN A 57 0.54 5.21 -6.08
CA ASN A 57 0.74 6.64 -6.23
C ASN A 57 -0.58 7.40 -6.53
N VAL A 58 -1.60 6.75 -7.09
CA VAL A 58 -2.93 7.38 -7.22
C VAL A 58 -3.64 7.38 -5.87
N GLU A 59 -3.85 6.19 -5.31
CA GLU A 59 -4.58 6.01 -4.06
C GLU A 59 -3.88 6.73 -2.89
N HIS A 60 -2.64 6.38 -2.60
CA HIS A 60 -1.97 6.82 -1.39
C HIS A 60 -1.45 8.27 -1.51
N ASN A 61 -0.71 8.58 -2.58
CA ASN A 61 -0.10 9.89 -2.71
C ASN A 61 -1.09 11.01 -3.09
N ARG A 62 -2.09 10.73 -3.92
CA ARG A 62 -2.99 11.77 -4.43
C ARG A 62 -4.34 11.81 -3.72
N LEU A 63 -4.88 10.68 -3.27
CA LEU A 63 -6.20 10.65 -2.64
C LEU A 63 -6.07 10.63 -1.11
N HIS A 64 -5.41 9.62 -0.55
CA HIS A 64 -5.25 9.43 0.89
C HIS A 64 -4.58 10.62 1.56
N HIS A 65 -3.39 11.05 1.11
CA HIS A 65 -2.71 12.19 1.74
C HIS A 65 -3.46 13.53 1.64
N TYR A 66 -4.29 13.72 0.61
CA TYR A 66 -5.04 14.96 0.41
C TYR A 66 -6.43 14.94 1.03
N SER A 67 -6.90 13.77 1.49
CA SER A 67 -8.20 13.59 2.12
C SER A 67 -8.08 12.82 3.44
N LEU A 68 -6.92 12.84 4.08
CA LEU A 68 -6.58 11.96 5.20
C LEU A 68 -7.65 12.01 6.31
N ASN A 69 -8.19 10.85 6.69
CA ASN A 69 -9.29 10.72 7.65
C ASN A 69 -10.62 11.37 7.24
N GLU A 70 -10.79 11.78 5.98
CA GLU A 70 -12.04 12.28 5.43
C GLU A 70 -12.84 11.16 4.75
N GLY A 71 -14.13 11.41 4.47
CA GLY A 71 -14.97 10.45 3.75
C GLY A 71 -14.50 10.13 2.33
N ARG A 72 -13.64 10.98 1.73
CA ARG A 72 -13.04 10.78 0.41
C ARG A 72 -11.75 9.96 0.43
N ASP A 73 -11.20 9.68 1.61
CA ASP A 73 -10.00 8.85 1.76
C ASP A 73 -10.31 7.40 1.34
N PRO A 74 -9.68 6.87 0.28
CA PRO A 74 -9.92 5.49 -0.14
C PRO A 74 -9.30 4.44 0.80
N ASP A 75 -8.30 4.80 1.62
CA ASP A 75 -7.62 3.92 2.58
C ASP A 75 -8.02 4.20 4.04
N LEU A 76 -9.22 4.77 4.25
CA LEU A 76 -9.77 4.92 5.60
C LEU A 76 -10.20 3.57 6.19
N VAL A 77 -9.26 2.89 6.86
CA VAL A 77 -9.46 1.55 7.45
C VAL A 77 -10.67 1.50 8.39
N GLN A 78 -10.93 2.56 9.17
CA GLN A 78 -12.11 2.65 10.04
C GLN A 78 -13.44 2.50 9.28
N ARG A 79 -13.52 3.11 8.08
CA ARG A 79 -14.68 3.00 7.18
C ARG A 79 -14.67 1.65 6.47
N ASN A 80 -13.53 1.24 5.94
CA ASN A 80 -13.41 0.02 5.15
C ASN A 80 -13.66 -1.26 5.98
N LEU A 81 -13.48 -1.20 7.31
CA LEU A 81 -13.84 -2.24 8.27
C LEU A 81 -15.15 -1.97 9.03
N ALA A 82 -16.02 -1.06 8.57
CA ALA A 82 -17.27 -0.75 9.26
C ALA A 82 -18.14 -1.99 9.52
N PHE A 83 -18.21 -2.92 8.55
CA PHE A 83 -18.96 -4.17 8.70
C PHE A 83 -18.50 -5.00 9.93
N LEU A 84 -17.19 -5.03 10.20
CA LEU A 84 -16.62 -5.76 11.33
C LEU A 84 -16.73 -4.95 12.62
N ARG A 85 -16.46 -3.64 12.55
CA ARG A 85 -16.50 -2.72 13.70
C ARG A 85 -17.91 -2.62 14.28
N GLU A 86 -18.91 -2.46 13.42
CA GLU A 86 -20.32 -2.29 13.78
C GLU A 86 -21.09 -3.60 13.90
N GLY A 87 -20.51 -4.71 13.41
CA GLY A 87 -21.10 -6.04 13.51
C GLY A 87 -21.38 -6.45 14.96
N LYS A 88 -22.58 -7.04 15.18
CA LYS A 88 -23.04 -7.55 16.48
C LYS A 88 -22.46 -8.94 16.77
N VAL A 89 -21.13 -9.05 16.73
CA VAL A 89 -20.40 -10.29 17.07
C VAL A 89 -19.51 -10.07 18.30
N PRO A 90 -19.23 -11.11 19.09
CA PRO A 90 -18.34 -11.00 20.25
C PRO A 90 -16.97 -10.44 19.86
N MET A 91 -16.35 -9.66 20.76
CA MET A 91 -15.07 -9.01 20.48
C MET A 91 -13.95 -9.99 20.11
N ILE A 92 -13.95 -11.18 20.72
CA ILE A 92 -13.00 -12.25 20.39
C ILE A 92 -13.09 -12.68 18.92
N ALA A 93 -14.30 -12.71 18.35
CA ALA A 93 -14.49 -13.03 16.94
C ALA A 93 -13.94 -11.91 16.04
N LYS A 94 -14.12 -10.64 16.44
CA LYS A 94 -13.53 -9.50 15.73
C LYS A 94 -12.00 -9.59 15.69
N TYR A 95 -11.38 -9.90 16.83
CA TYR A 95 -9.93 -10.11 16.90
C TYR A 95 -9.47 -11.31 16.09
N ALA A 96 -10.23 -12.42 16.10
CA ALA A 96 -9.91 -13.57 15.27
C ALA A 96 -9.90 -13.20 13.78
N VAL A 97 -10.92 -12.46 13.31
CA VAL A 97 -10.99 -11.98 11.93
C VAL A 97 -9.76 -11.12 11.59
N VAL A 98 -9.42 -10.14 12.43
CA VAL A 98 -8.23 -9.29 12.21
C VAL A 98 -6.97 -10.16 12.19
N PHE A 99 -6.80 -11.09 13.12
CA PHE A 99 -5.65 -11.99 13.19
C PHE A 99 -5.45 -12.79 11.90
N PHE A 100 -6.53 -13.31 11.30
CA PHE A 100 -6.45 -14.01 10.01
C PHE A 100 -6.15 -13.08 8.83
N PHE A 101 -6.58 -11.81 8.89
CA PHE A 101 -6.27 -10.82 7.85
C PHE A 101 -4.85 -10.23 7.95
N LEU A 102 -4.26 -10.15 9.15
CA LEU A 102 -2.93 -9.59 9.38
C LEU A 102 -1.81 -10.11 8.45
N PRO A 103 -1.70 -11.40 8.12
CA PRO A 103 -0.64 -11.87 7.21
C PRO A 103 -0.94 -11.62 5.74
N ILE A 104 -2.20 -11.36 5.37
CA ILE A 104 -2.65 -11.30 3.97
C ILE A 104 -3.19 -9.93 3.54
N TRP A 105 -3.28 -8.95 4.45
CA TRP A 105 -3.90 -7.64 4.19
C TRP A 105 -3.35 -6.95 2.94
N LYS A 106 -2.04 -7.06 2.67
CA LYS A 106 -1.42 -6.43 1.50
C LYS A 106 -1.98 -7.00 0.20
N TRP A 107 -2.21 -8.31 0.16
CA TRP A 107 -2.77 -9.02 -0.99
C TRP A 107 -4.29 -8.91 -1.06
N PHE A 108 -4.97 -9.05 0.08
CA PHE A 108 -6.43 -9.09 0.14
C PHE A 108 -7.09 -7.71 0.04
N TYR A 109 -6.48 -6.70 0.65
CA TYR A 109 -7.05 -5.37 0.80
C TYR A 109 -6.22 -4.32 0.05
N TYR A 110 -4.94 -4.18 0.37
CA TYR A 110 -4.18 -2.99 -0.02
C TYR A 110 -3.89 -2.92 -1.53
N ALA A 111 -3.30 -3.97 -2.12
CA ALA A 111 -3.01 -3.99 -3.55
C ALA A 111 -4.30 -3.93 -4.41
N PRO A 112 -5.39 -4.65 -4.09
CA PRO A 112 -6.66 -4.48 -4.80
C PRO A 112 -7.27 -3.08 -4.64
N ASN A 113 -7.25 -2.48 -3.44
CA ASN A 113 -7.83 -1.16 -3.19
C ASN A 113 -7.09 -0.07 -3.99
N THR A 114 -5.76 -0.08 -3.96
CA THR A 114 -4.94 0.82 -4.79
C THR A 114 -5.22 0.65 -6.28
N TYR A 115 -5.29 -0.59 -6.77
CA TYR A 115 -5.58 -0.87 -8.18
C TYR A 115 -6.99 -0.43 -8.59
N LYS A 116 -7.97 -0.58 -7.70
CA LYS A 116 -9.33 -0.07 -7.92
C LYS A 116 -9.32 1.44 -8.15
N GLU A 117 -8.65 2.23 -7.31
CA GLU A 117 -8.55 3.69 -7.50
C GLU A 117 -7.75 4.10 -8.74
N LEU A 118 -6.86 3.25 -9.26
CA LEU A 118 -6.20 3.51 -10.54
C LEU A 118 -7.14 3.39 -11.75
N LYS A 119 -8.25 2.66 -11.61
CA LYS A 119 -9.13 2.26 -12.72
C LYS A 119 -10.44 3.04 -12.82
N ILE A 120 -10.84 3.72 -11.75
CA ILE A 120 -12.05 4.54 -11.68
C ILE A 120 -11.68 5.98 -12.10
#